data_AF-A0A964RTC4-F1
#
_entry.id   AF-A0A964RTC4-F1
#
_cell.length_a   1.000
_cell.length_b   1.000
_cell.length_c   1.000
_cell.angle_alpha   90.00
_cell.angle_beta   90.00
_cell.angle_gamma   90.00
#
_symmetry.space_group_name_H-M   'P 1'
#
loop_
_entity.id
_entity.type
_entity.pdbx_description
1 polymer ?
#
loop_
_entity_poly.entity_id
_entity_poly.type
_entity_poly.pdbx_seq_one_letter_code
_entity_poly.pdbx_strand_id
1 'polypeptide(L)'
;MLNLLEITPSYDDKKELESILDNKNITTVYQSIVSLLDGTIIGYEALSRGPVGSHLQKPDELFKAAQIYNKTWELEQLCRIKAIERADNLEKNKYLFINVDPHIFKDEKFKKGFTKDFLAEHNMSPKSIIFEITEKTCIEDYTSFRQALSNYVDQGYKIAIDDTGSGYSGLKMLNETKPHFVKIDMDLIRNINEDLFKQSLVECFVKLSEATNMKLIAEGIETEEELKTLIKLGVYAGQGFFISRPAGTFLDISNSVKDLIRKCRNLKKSINKNYKSNCIGEIVRQDKSFEYTSNCEEIKEYFNSNDITGACIVNNDIPVGLIMEHNLDAAIDTQDGGANFAKSPISFVMDSNPLIVDYYTAINEVARRAMSRKNNNIYDHIIITYNNMYLGIIPVSSLLSYINMQVCNQAI
;
A
#
# COMPACT_ATOMS: atom_id res chain seq x y z
N MET A 1 1.99 1.28 41.89
CA MET A 1 1.68 -0.02 42.52
C MET A 1 0.22 -0.32 42.22
N LEU A 2 -0.05 -0.82 41.02
CA LEU A 2 -1.36 -1.30 40.57
C LEU A 2 -1.17 -2.78 40.31
N ASN A 3 -1.92 -3.61 41.04
CA ASN A 3 -1.87 -5.07 40.99
C ASN A 3 -2.19 -5.56 39.57
N LEU A 4 -1.17 -6.01 38.85
CA LEU A 4 -1.32 -7.08 37.87
C LEU A 4 -1.58 -8.35 38.68
N LEU A 5 -2.84 -8.78 38.73
CA LEU A 5 -3.18 -10.15 39.11
C LEU A 5 -2.51 -11.09 38.09
N GLU A 6 -1.34 -11.62 38.45
CA GLU A 6 -0.80 -12.83 37.83
C GLU A 6 -1.84 -13.95 38.06
N ILE A 7 -2.65 -14.22 37.03
CA ILE A 7 -3.51 -15.41 37.00
C ILE A 7 -2.56 -16.60 36.94
N THR A 8 -2.36 -17.25 38.09
CA THR A 8 -1.64 -18.52 38.18
C THR A 8 -2.49 -19.61 37.51
N PRO A 9 -1.95 -20.33 36.52
CA PRO A 9 -2.65 -21.43 35.85
C PRO A 9 -3.08 -22.49 36.86
N SER A 10 -4.31 -22.98 36.74
CA SER A 10 -4.86 -23.94 37.69
C SER A 10 -4.40 -25.36 37.35
N TYR A 11 -4.33 -26.26 38.35
CA TYR A 11 -4.08 -27.69 38.08
C TYR A 11 -5.15 -28.32 37.17
N ASP A 12 -6.33 -27.71 37.09
CA ASP A 12 -7.43 -28.14 36.22
C ASP A 12 -7.09 -27.89 34.74
N ASP A 13 -6.43 -26.77 34.43
CA ASP A 13 -6.04 -26.38 33.06
C ASP A 13 -5.10 -27.41 32.42
N LYS A 14 -4.17 -27.98 33.21
CA LYS A 14 -3.27 -29.03 32.74
C LYS A 14 -4.04 -30.29 32.35
N LYS A 15 -4.94 -30.76 33.22
CA LYS A 15 -5.75 -31.96 32.97
C LYS A 15 -6.68 -31.77 31.80
N GLU A 16 -7.29 -30.60 31.70
CA GLU A 16 -8.17 -30.27 30.59
C GLU A 16 -7.38 -30.24 29.27
N LEU A 17 -6.21 -29.61 29.24
CA LEU A 17 -5.34 -29.61 28.07
C LEU A 17 -4.91 -31.04 27.66
N GLU A 18 -4.48 -31.87 28.60
CA GLU A 18 -4.14 -33.28 28.34
C GLU A 18 -5.35 -34.03 27.76
N SER A 19 -6.54 -33.84 28.33
CA SER A 19 -7.79 -34.40 27.81
C SER A 19 -8.12 -33.91 26.40
N ILE A 20 -7.92 -32.62 26.11
CA ILE A 20 -8.11 -32.05 24.77
C ILE A 20 -7.18 -32.71 23.75
N LEU A 21 -5.92 -32.92 24.11
CA LEU A 21 -4.92 -33.56 23.24
C LEU A 21 -5.23 -35.03 23.00
N ASP A 22 -5.52 -35.78 24.07
CA ASP A 22 -5.81 -37.22 24.00
C ASP A 22 -7.09 -37.51 23.21
N ASN A 23 -8.14 -36.71 23.45
CA ASN A 23 -9.43 -36.85 22.77
C ASN A 23 -9.52 -36.06 21.46
N LYS A 24 -8.45 -35.34 21.08
CA LYS A 24 -8.40 -34.48 19.89
C LYS A 24 -9.54 -33.46 19.82
N ASN A 25 -9.96 -32.90 20.97
CA ASN A 25 -11.15 -32.06 21.11
C ASN A 25 -10.87 -30.59 20.76
N ILE A 26 -10.48 -30.37 19.51
CA ILE A 26 -10.29 -29.04 18.91
C ILE A 26 -11.25 -28.90 17.74
N THR A 27 -11.93 -27.76 17.67
CA THR A 27 -12.79 -27.41 16.53
C THR A 27 -12.16 -26.27 15.74
N THR A 28 -12.13 -26.39 14.42
CA THR A 28 -11.69 -25.30 13.53
C THR A 28 -12.90 -24.54 13.00
N VAL A 29 -12.83 -23.22 13.05
CA VAL A 29 -13.73 -22.31 12.31
C VAL A 29 -12.93 -21.54 11.27
N TYR A 30 -13.58 -21.05 10.23
CA TYR A 30 -12.96 -20.38 9.10
C TYR A 30 -13.48 -18.96 8.94
N GLN A 31 -12.58 -18.02 8.70
CA GLN A 31 -12.95 -16.65 8.37
C GLN A 31 -12.52 -16.31 6.94
N SER A 32 -13.43 -15.72 6.16
CA SER A 32 -13.18 -15.42 4.75
C SER A 32 -12.23 -14.23 4.58
N ILE A 33 -11.19 -14.41 3.74
CA ILE A 33 -10.29 -13.36 3.28
C ILE A 33 -10.71 -12.95 1.87
N VAL A 34 -11.01 -11.66 1.68
CA VAL A 34 -11.67 -11.16 0.47
C VAL A 34 -10.77 -10.21 -0.30
N SER A 35 -10.75 -10.36 -1.62
CA SER A 35 -10.17 -9.40 -2.55
C SER A 35 -10.92 -8.07 -2.47
N LEU A 36 -10.22 -7.01 -2.06
CA LEU A 36 -10.74 -5.65 -2.08
C LEU A 36 -10.74 -5.06 -3.51
N LEU A 37 -10.37 -5.86 -4.50
CA LEU A 37 -10.41 -5.49 -5.91
C LEU A 37 -11.78 -5.79 -6.54
N ASP A 38 -12.45 -6.86 -6.13
CA ASP A 38 -13.65 -7.34 -6.83
C ASP A 38 -14.67 -8.07 -5.94
N GLY A 39 -14.35 -8.23 -4.65
CA GLY A 39 -15.19 -8.95 -3.69
C GLY A 39 -15.11 -10.47 -3.82
N THR A 40 -14.13 -11.01 -4.55
CA THR A 40 -13.93 -12.45 -4.64
C THR A 40 -13.23 -12.98 -3.38
N ILE A 41 -13.61 -14.17 -2.93
CA ILE A 41 -12.88 -14.84 -1.84
C ILE A 41 -11.49 -15.24 -2.33
N ILE A 42 -10.44 -14.88 -1.60
CA ILE A 42 -9.06 -15.32 -1.87
C ILE A 42 -8.77 -16.63 -1.13
N GLY A 43 -9.29 -16.74 0.09
CA GLY A 43 -9.05 -17.88 0.94
C GLY A 43 -9.75 -17.74 2.28
N TYR A 44 -9.34 -18.60 3.22
CA TYR A 44 -9.92 -18.67 4.55
C TYR A 44 -8.81 -18.81 5.59
N GLU A 45 -8.94 -18.10 6.70
CA GLU A 45 -8.09 -18.31 7.87
C GLU A 45 -8.69 -19.39 8.77
N ALA A 46 -7.89 -20.40 9.12
CA ALA A 46 -8.25 -21.47 10.02
C ALA A 46 -8.01 -21.05 11.48
N LEU A 47 -9.08 -20.89 12.23
CA LEU A 47 -9.07 -20.44 13.62
C LEU A 47 -9.46 -21.59 14.53
N SER A 48 -8.51 -22.07 15.33
CA SER A 48 -8.73 -23.18 16.27
C SER A 48 -9.53 -22.72 17.49
N ARG A 49 -10.38 -23.58 18.03
CA ARG A 49 -11.17 -23.36 19.25
C ARG A 49 -11.09 -24.60 20.12
N GLY A 50 -10.88 -24.40 21.41
CA GLY A 50 -11.06 -25.47 22.39
C GLY A 50 -12.54 -25.82 22.59
N PRO A 51 -12.84 -26.71 23.54
CA PRO A 51 -14.18 -27.19 23.80
C PRO A 51 -15.14 -26.05 24.17
N VAL A 52 -16.39 -26.11 23.68
CA VAL A 52 -17.40 -25.07 23.98
C VAL A 52 -17.74 -25.08 25.47
N GLY A 53 -17.73 -23.90 26.10
CA GLY A 53 -18.00 -23.73 27.53
C GLY A 53 -16.78 -23.93 28.44
N SER A 54 -15.62 -24.29 27.88
CA SER A 54 -14.35 -24.41 28.60
C SER A 54 -13.66 -23.06 28.80
N HIS A 55 -12.84 -22.94 29.84
CA HIS A 55 -11.88 -21.84 29.97
C HIS A 55 -10.88 -21.81 28.80
N LEU A 56 -10.47 -22.99 28.33
CA LEU A 56 -9.58 -23.19 27.19
C LEU A 56 -10.30 -23.15 25.83
N GLN A 57 -11.57 -22.69 25.77
CA GLN A 57 -12.27 -22.50 24.51
C GLN A 57 -11.55 -21.47 23.61
N LYS A 58 -11.03 -20.39 24.23
CA LYS A 58 -10.36 -19.30 23.51
C LYS A 58 -8.92 -19.70 23.14
N PRO A 59 -8.45 -19.37 21.93
CA PRO A 59 -7.08 -19.67 21.51
C PRO A 59 -6.02 -19.17 22.49
N ASP A 60 -6.12 -17.91 22.94
CA ASP A 60 -5.09 -17.29 23.77
C ASP A 60 -4.84 -18.07 25.06
N GLU A 61 -5.91 -18.46 25.78
CA GLU A 61 -5.80 -19.24 27.02
C GLU A 61 -5.34 -20.68 26.73
N LEU A 62 -5.82 -21.29 25.64
CA LEU A 62 -5.42 -22.63 25.20
C LEU A 62 -3.92 -22.72 24.89
N PHE A 63 -3.38 -21.78 24.11
CA PHE A 63 -1.97 -21.74 23.75
C PHE A 63 -1.08 -21.31 24.93
N LYS A 64 -1.57 -20.41 25.80
CA LYS A 64 -0.88 -20.06 27.04
C LYS A 64 -0.75 -21.26 27.96
N ALA A 65 -1.81 -22.04 28.15
CA ALA A 65 -1.75 -23.29 28.91
C ALA A 65 -0.76 -24.29 28.27
N ALA A 66 -0.79 -24.44 26.94
CA ALA A 66 0.15 -25.31 26.24
C ALA A 66 1.61 -24.91 26.42
N GLN A 67 1.91 -23.60 26.40
CA GLN A 67 3.26 -23.11 26.66
C GLN A 67 3.71 -23.43 28.09
N ILE A 68 2.86 -23.17 29.09
CA ILE A 68 3.16 -23.39 30.51
C ILE A 68 3.43 -24.87 30.81
N TYR A 69 2.70 -25.78 30.15
CA TYR A 69 2.82 -27.21 30.36
C TYR A 69 3.71 -27.92 29.32
N ASN A 70 4.45 -27.18 28.48
CA ASN A 70 5.34 -27.70 27.44
C ASN A 70 4.63 -28.66 26.44
N LYS A 71 3.43 -28.27 26.01
CA LYS A 71 2.56 -28.99 25.07
C LYS A 71 2.26 -28.22 23.79
N THR A 72 2.96 -27.10 23.54
CA THR A 72 2.75 -26.26 22.35
C THR A 72 2.84 -27.08 21.06
N TRP A 73 3.81 -27.97 20.95
CA TRP A 73 4.03 -28.77 19.74
C TRP A 73 2.89 -29.72 19.44
N GLU A 74 2.45 -30.48 20.44
CA GLU A 74 1.33 -31.40 20.30
C GLU A 74 0.04 -30.66 19.96
N LEU A 75 -0.19 -29.50 20.59
CA LEU A 75 -1.36 -28.67 20.31
C LEU A 75 -1.32 -28.10 18.88
N GLU A 76 -0.20 -27.54 18.44
CA GLU A 76 -0.07 -27.01 17.07
C GLU A 76 -0.25 -28.09 16.02
N GLN A 77 0.33 -29.26 16.23
CA GLN A 77 0.15 -30.40 15.34
C GLN A 77 -1.33 -30.78 15.26
N LEU A 78 -2.03 -30.86 16.39
CA LEU A 78 -3.45 -31.15 16.45
C LEU A 78 -4.29 -30.08 15.72
N CYS A 79 -4.05 -28.80 15.99
CA CYS A 79 -4.73 -27.68 15.35
C CYS A 79 -4.57 -27.72 13.82
N ARG A 80 -3.35 -27.95 13.33
CA ARG A 80 -3.05 -28.06 11.89
C ARG A 80 -3.75 -29.26 11.25
N ILE A 81 -3.70 -30.43 11.90
CA ILE A 81 -4.41 -31.63 11.43
C ILE A 81 -5.91 -31.34 11.33
N LYS A 82 -6.52 -30.79 12.38
CA LYS A 82 -7.96 -30.48 12.42
C LYS A 82 -8.37 -29.43 11.38
N ALA A 83 -7.51 -28.44 11.14
CA ALA A 83 -7.75 -27.43 10.12
C ALA A 83 -7.77 -28.01 8.70
N ILE A 84 -6.90 -28.98 8.41
CA ILE A 84 -6.83 -29.65 7.11
C ILE A 84 -7.95 -30.69 6.97
N GLU A 85 -8.19 -31.53 7.98
CA GLU A 85 -9.28 -32.53 7.98
C GLU A 85 -10.63 -31.88 7.69
N ARG A 86 -10.87 -30.70 8.27
CA ARG A 86 -12.14 -29.99 8.11
C ARG A 86 -12.23 -29.18 6.80
N ALA A 87 -11.14 -29.07 6.04
CA ALA A 87 -11.06 -28.30 4.80
C ALA A 87 -11.42 -29.11 3.53
N ASP A 88 -12.07 -30.26 3.66
CA ASP A 88 -12.40 -31.24 2.59
C ASP A 88 -13.11 -30.68 1.33
N ASN A 89 -13.62 -29.44 1.36
CA ASN A 89 -14.29 -28.79 0.23
C ASN A 89 -13.66 -27.46 -0.17
N LEU A 90 -12.38 -27.23 0.15
CA LEU A 90 -11.68 -26.03 -0.29
C LEU A 90 -11.58 -26.03 -1.82
N GLU A 91 -12.11 -24.99 -2.46
CA GLU A 91 -11.99 -24.80 -3.90
C GLU A 91 -10.50 -24.71 -4.32
N LYS A 92 -10.15 -25.31 -5.47
CA LYS A 92 -8.76 -25.46 -5.93
C LYS A 92 -7.99 -24.14 -6.12
N ASN A 93 -8.69 -23.02 -6.27
CA ASN A 93 -8.13 -21.69 -6.47
C ASN A 93 -8.15 -20.82 -5.20
N LYS A 94 -8.52 -21.39 -4.04
CA LYS A 94 -8.54 -20.71 -2.75
C LYS A 94 -7.38 -21.15 -1.89
N TYR A 95 -7.02 -20.27 -0.97
CA TYR A 95 -6.00 -20.54 0.02
C TYR A 95 -6.60 -20.88 1.37
N LEU A 96 -5.90 -21.71 2.13
CA LEU A 96 -6.13 -21.95 3.55
C LEU A 96 -4.94 -21.38 4.31
N PHE A 97 -5.21 -20.40 5.15
CA PHE A 97 -4.22 -19.77 6.02
C PHE A 97 -4.21 -20.51 7.36
N ILE A 98 -3.03 -20.89 7.83
CA ILE A 98 -2.82 -21.66 9.05
C ILE A 98 -1.71 -20.97 9.86
N ASN A 99 -2.05 -20.54 11.07
CA ASN A 99 -1.11 -20.03 12.04
C ASN A 99 -0.08 -21.08 12.47
N VAL A 100 1.18 -20.65 12.57
CA VAL A 100 2.31 -21.51 12.92
C VAL A 100 3.31 -20.74 13.79
N ASP A 101 3.70 -21.33 14.92
CA ASP A 101 4.79 -20.83 15.75
C ASP A 101 6.12 -20.96 15.00
N PRO A 102 6.94 -19.90 14.92
CA PRO A 102 8.22 -19.92 14.22
C PRO A 102 9.24 -20.94 14.76
N HIS A 103 9.09 -21.43 15.99
CA HIS A 103 9.95 -22.46 16.53
C HIS A 103 9.63 -23.85 15.94
N ILE A 104 8.47 -24.06 15.29
CA ILE A 104 8.12 -25.35 14.68
C ILE A 104 9.12 -25.76 13.61
N PHE A 105 9.78 -24.76 13.04
CA PHE A 105 10.84 -24.93 12.06
C PHE A 105 12.06 -25.67 12.60
N LYS A 106 12.14 -25.90 13.92
CA LYS A 106 13.15 -26.77 14.56
C LYS A 106 12.72 -28.24 14.64
N ASP A 107 11.43 -28.57 14.48
CA ASP A 107 10.93 -29.94 14.56
C ASP A 107 11.30 -30.77 13.32
N GLU A 108 12.00 -31.88 13.52
CA GLU A 108 12.38 -32.82 12.45
C GLU A 108 11.19 -33.47 11.74
N LYS A 109 10.10 -33.80 12.46
CA LYS A 109 8.91 -34.40 11.84
C LYS A 109 8.24 -33.41 10.89
N PHE A 110 8.26 -32.13 11.27
CA PHE A 110 7.74 -31.06 10.44
C PHE A 110 8.63 -30.81 9.19
N LYS A 111 9.95 -30.98 9.31
CA LYS A 111 10.88 -30.91 8.16
C LYS A 111 10.76 -32.07 7.18
N LYS A 112 10.37 -33.26 7.66
CA LYS A 112 10.31 -34.51 6.86
C LYS A 112 9.09 -34.63 5.94
N GLY A 113 8.24 -33.60 5.84
CA GLY A 113 7.14 -33.57 4.87
C GLY A 113 5.81 -34.13 5.38
N PHE A 114 5.66 -34.39 6.68
CA PHE A 114 4.40 -34.90 7.27
C PHE A 114 3.16 -34.15 6.79
N THR A 115 3.20 -32.80 6.79
CA THR A 115 2.05 -31.99 6.33
C THR A 115 1.77 -32.17 4.84
N LYS A 116 2.80 -32.37 4.02
CA LYS A 116 2.63 -32.57 2.58
C LYS A 116 1.94 -33.90 2.30
N ASP A 117 2.35 -34.94 3.00
CA ASP A 117 1.75 -36.27 2.88
C ASP A 117 0.29 -36.24 3.38
N PHE A 118 0.04 -35.58 4.52
CA PHE A 118 -1.31 -35.42 5.06
C PHE A 118 -2.25 -34.63 4.14
N LEU A 119 -1.74 -33.59 3.47
CA LEU A 119 -2.51 -32.85 2.45
C LEU A 119 -2.84 -33.74 1.25
N ALA A 120 -1.92 -34.61 0.84
CA ALA A 120 -2.15 -35.54 -0.27
C ALA A 120 -3.27 -36.54 0.05
N GLU A 121 -3.37 -37.02 1.30
CA GLU A 121 -4.47 -37.87 1.77
C GLU A 121 -5.84 -37.17 1.67
N HIS A 122 -5.87 -35.83 1.73
CA HIS A 122 -7.08 -35.00 1.63
C HIS A 122 -7.25 -34.35 0.25
N ASN A 123 -6.51 -34.80 -0.78
CA ASN A 123 -6.53 -34.24 -2.14
C ASN A 123 -6.24 -32.72 -2.20
N MET A 124 -5.52 -32.18 -1.21
CA MET A 124 -5.11 -30.79 -1.15
C MET A 124 -3.69 -30.60 -1.66
N SER A 125 -3.43 -29.44 -2.26
CA SER A 125 -2.10 -29.07 -2.73
C SER A 125 -1.36 -28.27 -1.66
N PRO A 126 -0.05 -28.49 -1.44
CA PRO A 126 0.76 -27.57 -0.63
C PRO A 126 0.65 -26.11 -1.10
N LYS A 127 0.40 -25.89 -2.41
CA LYS A 127 0.23 -24.55 -3.01
C LYS A 127 -1.03 -23.82 -2.55
N SER A 128 -2.03 -24.52 -2.02
CA SER A 128 -3.22 -23.90 -1.44
C SER A 128 -3.04 -23.56 0.04
N ILE A 129 -1.90 -23.86 0.66
CA ILE A 129 -1.65 -23.57 2.08
C ILE A 129 -0.74 -22.35 2.21
N ILE A 130 -1.15 -21.43 3.08
CA ILE A 130 -0.36 -20.29 3.55
C ILE A 130 -0.06 -20.51 5.03
N PHE A 131 1.22 -20.53 5.40
CA PHE A 131 1.60 -20.49 6.81
C PHE A 131 1.74 -19.04 7.27
N GLU A 132 1.06 -18.70 8.36
CA GLU A 132 1.11 -17.41 9.00
C GLU A 132 2.10 -17.44 10.16
N ILE A 133 3.02 -16.49 10.15
CA ILE A 133 4.09 -16.35 11.12
C ILE A 133 3.94 -14.97 11.74
N THR A 134 3.71 -14.90 13.05
CA THR A 134 3.58 -13.62 13.76
C THR A 134 4.94 -12.89 13.85
N GLU A 135 4.92 -11.56 13.70
CA GLU A 135 6.13 -10.73 13.89
C GLU A 135 6.61 -10.65 15.34
N LYS A 136 5.74 -11.00 16.30
CA LYS A 136 5.99 -10.90 17.74
C LYS A 136 6.98 -11.95 18.25
N THR A 137 7.14 -13.06 17.54
CA THR A 137 8.07 -14.11 17.95
C THR A 137 9.52 -13.64 17.75
N CYS A 138 10.28 -13.62 18.84
CA CYS A 138 11.70 -13.31 18.77
C CYS A 138 12.45 -14.42 18.03
N ILE A 139 13.09 -14.07 16.91
CA ILE A 139 13.95 -14.99 16.16
C ILE A 139 15.40 -14.70 16.52
N GLU A 140 16.01 -15.61 17.27
CA GLU A 140 17.43 -15.54 17.65
C GLU A 140 18.36 -15.88 16.48
N ASP A 141 18.03 -16.93 15.72
CA ASP A 141 18.81 -17.41 14.56
C ASP A 141 18.00 -17.32 13.26
N TYR A 142 18.13 -16.19 12.58
CA TYR A 142 17.54 -15.97 11.27
C TYR A 142 18.11 -16.89 10.18
N THR A 143 19.31 -17.46 10.35
CA THR A 143 19.88 -18.35 9.34
C THR A 143 19.16 -19.69 9.31
N SER A 144 18.98 -20.33 10.47
CA SER A 144 18.19 -21.56 10.58
C SER A 144 16.74 -21.33 10.17
N PHE A 145 16.18 -20.18 10.53
CA PHE A 145 14.81 -19.80 10.14
C PHE A 145 14.64 -19.69 8.62
N ARG A 146 15.55 -18.98 7.92
CA ARG A 146 15.53 -18.89 6.45
C ARG A 146 15.67 -20.25 5.77
N GLN A 147 16.54 -21.12 6.28
CA GLN A 147 16.71 -22.47 5.72
C GLN A 147 15.44 -23.30 5.85
N ALA A 148 14.79 -23.22 7.02
CA ALA A 148 13.52 -23.90 7.22
C ALA A 148 12.45 -23.35 6.29
N LEU A 149 12.27 -22.01 6.23
CA LEU A 149 11.34 -21.36 5.33
C LEU A 149 11.55 -21.77 3.86
N SER A 150 12.80 -21.80 3.39
CA SER A 150 13.14 -22.26 2.04
C SER A 150 12.63 -23.67 1.78
N ASN A 151 12.83 -24.60 2.72
CA ASN A 151 12.32 -25.96 2.58
C ASN A 151 10.79 -26.01 2.43
N TYR A 152 10.03 -25.15 3.13
CA TYR A 152 8.56 -25.09 2.95
C TYR A 152 8.18 -24.51 1.60
N VAL A 153 8.85 -23.44 1.18
CA VAL A 153 8.61 -22.85 -0.13
C VAL A 153 8.91 -23.85 -1.25
N ASP A 154 10.00 -24.63 -1.12
CA ASP A 154 10.38 -25.70 -2.06
C ASP A 154 9.36 -26.85 -2.08
N GLN A 155 8.68 -27.11 -0.96
CA GLN A 155 7.56 -28.04 -0.90
C GLN A 155 6.27 -27.48 -1.52
N GLY A 156 6.24 -26.19 -1.86
CA GLY A 156 5.15 -25.50 -2.55
C GLY A 156 4.26 -24.64 -1.65
N TYR A 157 4.55 -24.56 -0.35
CA TYR A 157 3.82 -23.71 0.58
C TYR A 157 4.08 -22.23 0.30
N LYS A 158 3.15 -21.39 0.76
CA LYS A 158 3.33 -19.94 0.80
C LYS A 158 3.41 -19.47 2.23
N ILE A 159 3.96 -18.27 2.40
CA ILE A 159 4.22 -17.67 3.70
C ILE A 159 3.50 -16.33 3.78
N ALA A 160 2.88 -16.07 4.93
CA ALA A 160 2.36 -14.79 5.34
C ALA A 160 3.06 -14.36 6.64
N ILE A 161 3.32 -13.06 6.77
CA ILE A 161 3.68 -12.47 8.07
C ILE A 161 2.43 -11.82 8.66
N ASP A 162 2.15 -12.15 9.91
CA ASP A 162 0.99 -11.70 10.67
C ASP A 162 1.35 -10.59 11.67
N ASP A 163 0.35 -9.83 12.09
CA ASP A 163 0.42 -8.71 13.05
C ASP A 163 1.40 -7.60 12.66
N THR A 164 1.65 -7.38 11.37
CA THR A 164 2.69 -6.45 10.92
C THR A 164 2.36 -5.01 11.30
N GLY A 165 3.28 -4.35 12.02
CA GLY A 165 3.15 -2.94 12.44
C GLY A 165 2.79 -2.73 13.92
N SER A 166 2.69 -3.82 14.69
CA SER A 166 2.47 -3.78 16.14
C SER A 166 3.78 -3.76 16.95
N GLY A 167 4.93 -4.04 16.32
CA GLY A 167 6.25 -4.13 16.99
C GLY A 167 7.47 -3.61 16.20
N TYR A 168 8.63 -3.66 16.85
CA TYR A 168 9.92 -3.13 16.37
C TYR A 168 10.59 -3.99 15.26
N SER A 169 10.11 -5.22 15.03
CA SER A 169 10.78 -6.26 14.22
C SER A 169 10.18 -6.50 12.83
N GLY A 170 9.03 -5.92 12.49
CA GLY A 170 8.26 -6.24 11.28
C GLY A 170 9.04 -6.11 9.98
N LEU A 171 9.70 -4.97 9.73
CA LEU A 171 10.47 -4.75 8.49
C LEU A 171 11.65 -5.71 8.34
N LYS A 172 12.30 -6.08 9.46
CA LYS A 172 13.37 -7.08 9.44
C LYS A 172 12.81 -8.45 9.09
N MET A 173 11.70 -8.85 9.71
CA MET A 173 11.00 -10.09 9.39
C MET A 173 10.61 -10.15 7.91
N LEU A 174 10.03 -9.07 7.36
CA LEU A 174 9.67 -8.98 5.94
C LEU A 174 10.89 -9.16 5.02
N ASN A 175 12.02 -8.53 5.35
CA ASN A 175 13.24 -8.65 4.56
C ASN A 175 13.84 -10.07 4.60
N GLU A 176 13.81 -10.70 5.76
CA GLU A 176 14.39 -12.04 5.98
C GLU A 176 13.51 -13.16 5.38
N THR A 177 12.19 -12.98 5.39
CA THR A 177 11.23 -14.01 4.95
C THR A 177 10.75 -13.84 3.52
N LYS A 178 10.74 -12.60 2.98
CA LYS A 178 10.20 -12.26 1.65
C LYS A 178 8.84 -12.93 1.40
N PRO A 179 7.84 -12.64 2.25
CA PRO A 179 6.61 -13.41 2.28
C PRO A 179 5.75 -13.14 1.04
N HIS A 180 4.80 -14.03 0.78
CA HIS A 180 3.82 -13.85 -0.28
C HIS A 180 2.72 -12.88 0.14
N PHE A 181 2.37 -12.90 1.43
CA PHE A 181 1.34 -12.06 2.03
C PHE A 181 1.87 -11.36 3.27
N VAL A 182 1.34 -10.18 3.54
CA VAL A 182 1.60 -9.42 4.76
C VAL A 182 0.25 -9.03 5.32
N LYS A 183 -0.04 -9.41 6.56
CA LYS A 183 -1.26 -9.04 7.25
C LYS A 183 -0.97 -7.86 8.19
N ILE A 184 -1.74 -6.79 8.04
CA ILE A 184 -1.66 -5.60 8.88
C ILE A 184 -2.62 -5.77 10.04
N ASP A 185 -2.08 -5.61 11.25
CA ASP A 185 -2.81 -5.72 12.50
C ASP A 185 -3.99 -4.74 12.61
N MET A 186 -5.02 -5.16 13.34
CA MET A 186 -6.25 -4.41 13.57
C MET A 186 -6.00 -3.04 14.21
N ASP A 187 -4.97 -2.85 15.04
CA ASP A 187 -4.67 -1.56 15.65
C ASP A 187 -4.35 -0.48 14.61
N LEU A 188 -3.73 -0.87 13.48
CA LEU A 188 -3.47 0.05 12.37
C LEU A 188 -4.71 0.29 11.50
N ILE A 189 -5.66 -0.65 11.48
CA ILE A 189 -6.90 -0.55 10.71
C ILE A 189 -7.99 0.21 11.45
N ARG A 190 -8.03 0.08 12.78
CA ARG A 190 -9.09 0.64 13.61
C ARG A 190 -9.21 2.16 13.45
N ASN A 191 -10.40 2.63 13.08
CA ASN A 191 -10.71 4.05 12.84
C ASN A 191 -9.79 4.72 11.81
N ILE A 192 -9.21 3.96 10.87
CA ILE A 192 -8.28 4.49 9.86
C ILE A 192 -8.91 5.58 8.99
N ASN A 193 -10.23 5.58 8.80
CA ASN A 193 -10.98 6.60 8.06
C ASN A 193 -10.81 8.02 8.65
N GLU A 194 -10.52 8.13 9.95
CA GLU A 194 -10.37 9.40 10.68
C GLU A 194 -8.91 9.77 10.96
N ASP A 195 -7.97 8.86 10.73
CA ASP A 195 -6.56 9.02 11.11
C ASP A 195 -5.66 9.10 9.87
N LEU A 196 -5.23 10.32 9.53
CA LEU A 196 -4.34 10.57 8.39
C LEU A 196 -2.95 9.93 8.55
N PHE A 197 -2.48 9.75 9.78
CA PHE A 197 -1.20 9.12 10.03
C PHE A 197 -1.28 7.62 9.76
N LYS A 198 -2.33 6.94 10.24
CA LYS A 198 -2.60 5.53 9.91
C LYS A 198 -2.79 5.32 8.40
N GLN A 199 -3.53 6.21 7.73
CA GLN A 199 -3.69 6.17 6.28
C GLN A 199 -2.33 6.25 5.56
N SER A 200 -1.47 7.18 5.98
CA SER A 200 -0.14 7.36 5.39
C SER A 200 0.76 6.13 5.63
N LEU A 201 0.72 5.53 6.82
CA LEU A 201 1.45 4.30 7.12
C LEU A 201 0.98 3.13 6.25
N VAL A 202 -0.33 2.92 6.14
CA VAL A 202 -0.89 1.87 5.26
C VAL A 202 -0.55 2.12 3.80
N GLU A 203 -0.54 3.37 3.34
CA GLU A 203 -0.10 3.72 1.97
C GLU A 203 1.37 3.35 1.73
N CYS A 204 2.25 3.58 2.72
CA CYS A 204 3.64 3.12 2.64
C CYS A 204 3.72 1.60 2.52
N PHE A 205 2.94 0.83 3.28
CA PHE A 205 2.88 -0.62 3.15
C PHE A 205 2.34 -1.07 1.79
N VAL A 206 1.33 -0.39 1.25
CA VAL A 206 0.81 -0.67 -0.10
C VAL A 206 1.93 -0.49 -1.13
N LYS A 207 2.63 0.65 -1.13
CA LYS A 207 3.74 0.91 -2.06
C LYS A 207 4.87 -0.10 -1.91
N LEU A 208 5.23 -0.46 -0.67
CA LEU A 208 6.23 -1.49 -0.41
C LEU A 208 5.79 -2.84 -0.99
N SER A 209 4.53 -3.22 -0.78
CA SER A 209 3.96 -4.48 -1.28
C SER A 209 3.98 -4.54 -2.81
N GLU A 210 3.67 -3.45 -3.49
CA GLU A 210 3.73 -3.36 -4.95
C GLU A 210 5.18 -3.48 -5.45
N ALA A 211 6.10 -2.74 -4.84
CA ALA A 211 7.52 -2.76 -5.22
C ALA A 211 8.20 -4.13 -4.99
N THR A 212 7.68 -4.93 -4.06
CA THR A 212 8.26 -6.23 -3.70
C THR A 212 7.42 -7.42 -4.14
N ASN A 213 6.31 -7.18 -4.86
CA ASN A 213 5.35 -8.20 -5.31
C ASN A 213 4.75 -9.03 -4.15
N MET A 214 4.61 -8.41 -2.97
CA MET A 214 3.88 -8.95 -1.83
C MET A 214 2.41 -8.54 -1.91
N LYS A 215 1.54 -9.25 -1.18
CA LYS A 215 0.11 -8.95 -1.11
C LYS A 215 -0.31 -8.55 0.29
N LEU A 216 -0.82 -7.34 0.42
CA LEU A 216 -1.24 -6.79 1.70
C LEU A 216 -2.68 -7.22 2.06
N ILE A 217 -2.86 -7.73 3.28
CA ILE A 217 -4.16 -8.10 3.84
C ILE A 217 -4.42 -7.20 5.05
N ALA A 218 -5.56 -6.53 5.11
CA ALA A 218 -5.96 -5.76 6.29
C ALA A 218 -6.84 -6.60 7.22
N GLU A 219 -6.54 -6.58 8.51
CA GLU A 219 -7.27 -7.34 9.52
C GLU A 219 -8.20 -6.49 10.38
N GLY A 220 -9.20 -7.16 10.98
CA GLY A 220 -10.07 -6.53 11.97
C GLY A 220 -10.96 -5.43 11.40
N ILE A 221 -11.37 -5.52 10.13
CA ILE A 221 -12.31 -4.57 9.51
C ILE A 221 -13.69 -4.74 10.16
N GLU A 222 -14.14 -3.72 10.88
CA GLU A 222 -15.41 -3.75 11.63
C GLU A 222 -16.44 -2.75 11.15
N THR A 223 -16.03 -1.75 10.34
CA THR A 223 -16.94 -0.74 9.81
C THR A 223 -16.86 -0.61 8.30
N GLU A 224 -17.94 -0.08 7.71
CA GLU A 224 -18.01 0.26 6.29
C GLU A 224 -16.95 1.31 5.90
N GLU A 225 -16.71 2.29 6.78
CA GLU A 225 -15.78 3.40 6.50
C GLU A 225 -14.31 2.95 6.52
N GLU A 226 -13.94 2.03 7.42
CA GLU A 226 -12.63 1.35 7.38
C GLU A 226 -12.45 0.62 6.05
N LEU A 227 -13.43 -0.19 5.64
CA LEU A 227 -13.38 -0.93 4.37
C LEU A 227 -13.22 0.02 3.16
N LYS A 228 -14.02 1.09 3.07
CA LYS A 228 -13.93 2.09 2.01
C LYS A 228 -12.54 2.73 1.95
N THR A 229 -11.99 3.08 3.12
CA THR A 229 -10.67 3.69 3.23
C THR A 229 -9.58 2.75 2.74
N LEU A 230 -9.61 1.48 3.13
CA LEU A 230 -8.64 0.48 2.67
C LEU A 230 -8.69 0.24 1.15
N ILE A 231 -9.89 0.18 0.57
CA ILE A 231 -10.07 0.10 -0.90
C ILE A 231 -9.48 1.34 -1.59
N LYS A 232 -9.73 2.54 -1.02
CA LYS A 232 -9.18 3.80 -1.53
C LYS A 232 -7.66 3.80 -1.50
N LEU A 233 -7.05 3.36 -0.40
CA LEU A 233 -5.59 3.26 -0.24
C LEU A 233 -4.98 2.18 -1.16
N GLY A 234 -5.78 1.22 -1.64
CA GLY A 234 -5.32 0.21 -2.59
C GLY A 234 -4.83 -1.08 -1.94
N VAL A 235 -5.25 -1.35 -0.71
CA VAL A 235 -4.99 -2.63 -0.04
C VAL A 235 -5.54 -3.78 -0.89
N TYR A 236 -4.80 -4.88 -0.98
CA TYR A 236 -5.11 -6.00 -1.87
C TYR A 236 -6.29 -6.84 -1.38
N ALA A 237 -6.28 -7.22 -0.10
CA ALA A 237 -7.31 -8.05 0.51
C ALA A 237 -7.65 -7.59 1.93
N GLY A 238 -8.75 -8.09 2.49
CA GLY A 238 -9.10 -7.81 3.88
C GLY A 238 -10.00 -8.86 4.50
N GLN A 239 -9.98 -8.88 5.83
CA GLN A 239 -10.85 -9.70 6.68
C GLN A 239 -11.32 -8.92 7.90
N GLY A 240 -12.47 -9.31 8.45
CA GLY A 240 -13.04 -8.69 9.64
C GLY A 240 -14.54 -8.92 9.75
N PHE A 241 -15.12 -8.62 10.91
CA PHE A 241 -16.52 -8.94 11.20
C PHE A 241 -17.53 -8.18 10.35
N PHE A 242 -17.15 -7.01 9.80
CA PHE A 242 -17.99 -6.31 8.83
C PHE A 242 -18.14 -7.11 7.52
N ILE A 243 -17.08 -7.80 7.12
CA ILE A 243 -17.03 -8.58 5.88
C ILE A 243 -17.68 -9.96 6.09
N SER A 244 -17.19 -10.70 7.08
CA SER A 244 -17.68 -12.02 7.45
C SER A 244 -17.17 -12.42 8.83
N ARG A 245 -18.03 -13.08 9.62
CA ARG A 245 -17.64 -13.67 10.91
C ARG A 245 -17.11 -15.09 10.70
N PRO A 246 -16.20 -15.57 11.58
CA PRO A 246 -15.76 -16.96 11.56
C PRO A 246 -16.93 -17.94 11.65
N ALA A 247 -16.90 -19.01 10.87
CA ALA A 247 -17.95 -20.01 10.81
C ALA A 247 -17.40 -21.43 10.71
N GLY A 248 -18.20 -22.44 11.06
CA GLY A 248 -17.79 -23.84 11.00
C GLY A 248 -17.60 -24.40 9.58
N THR A 249 -17.91 -23.62 8.54
CA THR A 249 -17.82 -23.96 7.12
C THR A 249 -17.25 -22.77 6.33
N PHE A 250 -16.86 -23.01 5.07
CA PHE A 250 -16.44 -21.95 4.16
C PHE A 250 -17.65 -21.11 3.74
N LEU A 251 -17.75 -19.88 4.25
CA LEU A 251 -18.79 -18.94 3.87
C LEU A 251 -18.34 -17.99 2.77
N ASP A 252 -19.24 -17.70 1.84
CA ASP A 252 -19.12 -16.56 0.96
C ASP A 252 -19.57 -15.27 1.68
N ILE A 253 -19.21 -14.11 1.15
CA ILE A 253 -19.64 -12.82 1.69
C ILE A 253 -20.98 -12.38 1.09
N SER A 254 -21.67 -11.51 1.83
CA SER A 254 -22.96 -10.98 1.40
C SER A 254 -22.85 -10.16 0.11
N ASN A 255 -23.92 -10.14 -0.68
CA ASN A 255 -23.96 -9.33 -1.91
C ASN A 255 -23.79 -7.83 -1.62
N SER A 256 -24.29 -7.34 -0.48
CA SER A 256 -24.11 -5.93 -0.10
C SER A 256 -22.64 -5.55 0.05
N VAL A 257 -21.81 -6.42 0.66
CA VAL A 257 -20.37 -6.18 0.79
C VAL A 257 -19.67 -6.27 -0.58
N LYS A 258 -20.04 -7.24 -1.43
CA LYS A 258 -19.51 -7.34 -2.80
C LYS A 258 -19.79 -6.09 -3.62
N ASP A 259 -21.03 -5.60 -3.55
CA ASP A 259 -21.47 -4.44 -4.31
C ASP A 259 -20.81 -3.16 -3.79
N LEU A 260 -20.62 -3.03 -2.48
CA LEU A 260 -19.84 -1.96 -1.88
C LEU A 260 -18.40 -1.94 -2.40
N ILE A 261 -17.70 -3.09 -2.39
CA ILE A 261 -16.32 -3.20 -2.88
C ILE A 261 -16.23 -2.76 -4.36
N ARG A 262 -17.13 -3.28 -5.21
CA ARG A 262 -17.18 -2.94 -6.63
C ARG A 262 -17.48 -1.46 -6.85
N LYS A 263 -18.43 -0.89 -6.11
CA LYS A 263 -18.79 0.54 -6.19
C LYS A 263 -17.59 1.42 -5.84
N CYS A 264 -16.93 1.15 -4.71
CA CYS A 264 -15.74 1.91 -4.28
C CYS A 264 -14.60 1.83 -5.31
N ARG A 265 -14.37 0.65 -5.91
CA ARG A 265 -13.33 0.51 -6.92
C ARG A 265 -13.68 1.18 -8.25
N ASN A 266 -14.94 1.16 -8.66
CA ASN A 266 -15.39 1.89 -9.86
C ASN A 266 -15.25 3.39 -9.67
N LEU A 267 -15.57 3.91 -8.48
CA LEU A 267 -15.30 5.31 -8.12
C LEU A 267 -13.80 5.61 -8.19
N LYS A 268 -12.93 4.78 -7.60
CA LYS A 268 -11.47 4.93 -7.69
C LYS A 268 -10.97 4.87 -9.14
N LYS A 269 -11.48 3.97 -9.98
CA LYS A 269 -11.11 3.87 -11.40
C LYS A 269 -11.56 5.08 -12.20
N SER A 270 -12.77 5.60 -11.96
CA SER A 270 -13.26 6.82 -12.59
C SER A 270 -12.39 8.02 -12.20
N ILE A 271 -12.09 8.15 -10.90
CA ILE A 271 -11.18 9.16 -10.36
C ILE A 271 -9.78 9.00 -10.95
N ASN A 272 -9.19 7.81 -10.96
CA ASN A 272 -7.83 7.57 -11.49
C ASN A 272 -7.75 7.67 -13.01
N LYS A 273 -8.82 7.39 -13.75
CA LYS A 273 -8.90 7.64 -15.20
C LYS A 273 -8.92 9.14 -15.49
N ASN A 274 -9.57 9.92 -14.62
CA ASN A 274 -9.44 11.38 -14.64
C ASN A 274 -8.03 11.83 -14.23
N TYR A 275 -7.37 11.22 -13.23
CA TYR A 275 -5.99 11.58 -12.81
C TYR A 275 -4.89 11.19 -13.80
N LYS A 276 -5.00 10.05 -14.50
CA LYS A 276 -4.09 9.72 -15.61
C LYS A 276 -4.24 10.67 -16.81
N SER A 277 -5.30 11.47 -16.83
CA SER A 277 -5.57 12.56 -17.78
C SER A 277 -5.37 13.96 -17.15
N ASN A 278 -4.69 14.06 -15.99
CA ASN A 278 -4.58 15.30 -15.22
C ASN A 278 -3.15 15.64 -14.74
N CYS A 279 -2.13 15.06 -15.39
CA CYS A 279 -0.76 15.51 -15.22
C CYS A 279 -0.52 16.75 -16.07
N ILE A 280 0.20 17.72 -15.51
CA ILE A 280 0.48 18.98 -16.20
C ILE A 280 1.27 18.78 -17.51
N GLY A 281 2.07 17.72 -17.58
CA GLY A 281 2.84 17.36 -18.75
C GLY A 281 2.05 17.04 -20.03
N GLU A 282 0.76 16.70 -19.93
CA GLU A 282 -0.07 16.38 -21.11
C GLU A 282 -0.52 17.61 -21.90
N ILE A 283 -0.50 18.79 -21.27
CA ILE A 283 -0.92 20.06 -21.87
C ILE A 283 0.27 21.00 -22.11
N VAL A 284 1.49 20.48 -22.06
CA VAL A 284 2.71 21.26 -22.25
C VAL A 284 2.86 21.72 -23.69
N ARG A 285 3.28 22.98 -23.88
CA ARG A 285 3.72 23.48 -25.17
C ARG A 285 5.24 23.40 -25.26
N GLN A 286 5.76 22.76 -26.30
CA GLN A 286 7.19 22.62 -26.54
C GLN A 286 7.72 23.86 -27.27
N ASP A 287 7.98 24.91 -26.50
CA ASP A 287 8.60 26.13 -27.03
C ASP A 287 10.13 26.03 -26.98
N LYS A 288 10.83 26.78 -27.84
CA LYS A 288 12.29 26.90 -27.78
C LYS A 288 12.72 27.51 -26.43
N SER A 289 13.68 26.88 -25.76
CA SER A 289 14.42 27.46 -24.63
C SER A 289 15.66 28.23 -25.11
N PHE A 290 16.17 29.12 -24.26
CA PHE A 290 17.36 29.92 -24.53
C PHE A 290 18.39 29.73 -23.42
N GLU A 291 19.67 29.67 -23.78
CA GLU A 291 20.75 29.66 -22.79
C GLU A 291 20.78 31.00 -22.03
N TYR A 292 21.17 30.97 -20.77
CA TYR A 292 21.23 32.18 -19.92
C TYR A 292 22.20 33.26 -20.43
N THR A 293 23.10 32.89 -21.33
CA THR A 293 24.04 33.77 -22.03
C THR A 293 23.49 34.35 -23.34
N SER A 294 22.31 33.92 -23.78
CA SER A 294 21.68 34.40 -25.03
C SER A 294 21.36 35.88 -24.96
N ASN A 295 21.41 36.56 -26.10
CA ASN A 295 21.16 37.99 -26.17
C ASN A 295 19.66 38.32 -26.16
N CYS A 296 19.30 39.45 -25.55
CA CYS A 296 17.94 39.97 -25.52
C CYS A 296 17.31 40.13 -26.91
N GLU A 297 18.10 40.55 -27.91
CA GLU A 297 17.65 40.73 -29.30
C GLU A 297 17.15 39.42 -29.94
N GLU A 298 17.87 38.31 -29.75
CA GLU A 298 17.48 37.00 -30.28
C GLU A 298 16.12 36.55 -29.72
N ILE A 299 15.89 36.80 -28.44
CA ILE A 299 14.65 36.43 -27.76
C ILE A 299 13.50 37.36 -28.21
N LYS A 300 13.77 38.65 -28.45
CA LYS A 300 12.75 39.57 -28.97
C LYS A 300 12.33 39.21 -30.39
N GLU A 301 13.27 38.83 -31.25
CA GLU A 301 12.96 38.30 -32.59
C GLU A 301 12.08 37.04 -32.50
N TYR A 302 12.38 36.16 -31.55
CA TYR A 302 11.59 34.95 -31.31
C TYR A 302 10.15 35.25 -30.87
N PHE A 303 9.95 36.22 -29.97
CA PHE A 303 8.61 36.67 -29.57
C PHE A 303 7.81 37.24 -30.74
N ASN A 304 8.42 38.13 -31.53
CA ASN A 304 7.78 38.74 -32.70
C ASN A 304 7.39 37.70 -33.78
N SER A 305 8.19 36.64 -33.92
CA SER A 305 8.01 35.64 -34.99
C SER A 305 7.03 34.53 -34.65
N ASN A 306 6.75 34.29 -33.36
CA ASN A 306 6.00 33.10 -32.92
C ASN A 306 4.72 33.41 -32.13
N ASP A 307 4.34 34.69 -31.97
CA ASP A 307 3.13 35.12 -31.23
C ASP A 307 3.06 34.50 -29.81
N ILE A 308 4.17 34.63 -29.09
CA ILE A 308 4.37 34.08 -27.75
C ILE A 308 4.90 35.17 -26.83
N THR A 309 4.47 35.12 -25.58
CA THR A 309 4.70 36.19 -24.60
C THR A 309 5.67 35.81 -23.48
N GLY A 310 6.31 34.63 -23.58
CA GLY A 310 7.32 34.22 -22.60
C GLY A 310 8.15 33.01 -23.04
N ALA A 311 9.38 32.93 -22.57
CA ALA A 311 10.36 31.89 -22.90
C ALA A 311 11.12 31.41 -21.65
N CYS A 312 11.49 30.13 -21.65
CA CYS A 312 12.30 29.53 -20.59
C CYS A 312 13.79 29.77 -20.84
N ILE A 313 14.50 30.16 -19.79
CA ILE A 313 15.94 30.31 -19.77
C ILE A 313 16.57 29.10 -19.08
N VAL A 314 17.54 28.48 -19.75
CA VAL A 314 18.22 27.26 -19.29
C VAL A 314 19.72 27.48 -19.12
N ASN A 315 20.34 26.56 -18.39
CA ASN A 315 21.79 26.34 -18.35
C ASN A 315 22.03 24.85 -18.56
N ASN A 316 22.47 24.45 -19.75
CA ASN A 316 22.58 23.04 -20.16
C ASN A 316 21.24 22.28 -19.97
N ASP A 317 20.17 22.78 -20.59
CA ASP A 317 18.80 22.24 -20.53
C ASP A 317 18.13 22.25 -19.15
N ILE A 318 18.80 22.67 -18.08
CA ILE A 318 18.20 22.84 -16.76
C ILE A 318 17.59 24.24 -16.67
N PRO A 319 16.28 24.40 -16.38
CA PRO A 319 15.68 25.71 -16.22
C PRO A 319 16.28 26.52 -15.08
N VAL A 320 16.71 27.74 -15.37
CA VAL A 320 17.29 28.70 -14.41
C VAL A 320 16.52 30.02 -14.34
N GLY A 321 15.61 30.28 -15.29
CA GLY A 321 14.80 31.49 -15.28
C GLY A 321 13.67 31.49 -16.29
N LEU A 322 12.85 32.55 -16.24
CA LEU A 322 11.77 32.84 -17.17
C LEU A 322 11.90 34.30 -17.63
N ILE A 323 11.67 34.56 -18.91
CA ILE A 323 11.49 35.92 -19.40
C ILE A 323 10.11 36.06 -20.04
N MET A 324 9.36 37.09 -19.64
CA MET A 324 8.11 37.49 -20.26
C MET A 324 8.35 38.67 -21.20
N GLU A 325 7.60 38.77 -22.29
CA GLU A 325 7.77 39.81 -23.32
C GLU A 325 7.71 41.23 -22.74
N HIS A 326 6.74 41.51 -21.88
CA HIS A 326 6.60 42.83 -21.26
C HIS A 326 7.81 43.22 -20.39
N ASN A 327 8.48 42.25 -19.76
CA ASN A 327 9.69 42.50 -18.96
C ASN A 327 10.91 42.76 -19.87
N LEU A 328 10.96 42.07 -21.01
CA LEU A 328 12.00 42.28 -22.02
C LEU A 328 11.87 43.68 -22.67
N ASP A 329 10.65 44.06 -23.03
CA ASP A 329 10.35 45.38 -23.63
C ASP A 329 10.64 46.51 -22.65
N ALA A 330 10.21 46.36 -21.39
CA ALA A 330 10.51 47.33 -20.34
C ALA A 330 12.02 47.52 -20.13
N ALA A 331 12.82 46.46 -20.28
CA ALA A 331 14.27 46.55 -20.16
C ALA A 331 14.92 47.24 -21.37
N ILE A 332 14.45 46.96 -22.59
CA ILE A 332 14.99 47.53 -23.83
C ILE A 332 14.60 49.01 -23.99
N ASP A 333 13.38 49.40 -23.58
CA ASP A 333 12.85 50.76 -23.72
C ASP A 333 13.37 51.75 -22.66
N THR A 334 14.26 51.33 -21.75
CA THR A 334 14.85 52.24 -20.77
C THR A 334 15.71 53.33 -21.43
N GLN A 335 15.40 54.60 -21.10
CA GLN A 335 15.87 55.81 -21.78
C GLN A 335 17.40 56.03 -21.85
N ASP A 336 18.21 55.29 -21.08
CA ASP A 336 19.67 55.47 -21.00
C ASP A 336 20.50 54.32 -21.62
N GLY A 337 19.88 53.30 -22.27
CA GLY A 337 20.64 52.10 -22.65
C GLY A 337 20.12 51.20 -23.78
N GLY A 338 19.06 51.56 -24.50
CA GLY A 338 18.37 50.64 -25.44
C GLY A 338 19.26 49.92 -26.46
N ALA A 339 20.34 50.54 -26.96
CA ALA A 339 21.29 49.90 -27.87
C ALA A 339 22.30 48.96 -27.19
N ASN A 340 22.61 49.16 -25.91
CA ASN A 340 23.55 48.33 -25.14
C ASN A 340 22.84 47.14 -24.48
N PHE A 341 21.58 47.28 -24.06
CA PHE A 341 20.81 46.20 -23.43
C PHE A 341 20.35 45.11 -24.39
N ALA A 342 20.10 45.44 -25.67
CA ALA A 342 19.73 44.47 -26.69
C ALA A 342 20.80 43.37 -26.89
N LYS A 343 22.08 43.72 -26.67
CA LYS A 343 23.23 42.81 -26.77
C LYS A 343 23.68 42.23 -25.43
N SER A 344 23.00 42.56 -24.34
CA SER A 344 23.32 42.01 -23.02
C SER A 344 22.77 40.58 -22.89
N PRO A 345 23.42 39.73 -22.08
CA PRO A 345 22.88 38.42 -21.72
C PRO A 345 21.51 38.52 -21.04
N ILE A 346 20.60 37.61 -21.38
CA ILE A 346 19.25 37.57 -20.82
C ILE A 346 19.23 37.34 -19.30
N SER A 347 20.30 36.76 -18.74
CA SER A 347 20.47 36.56 -17.30
C SER A 347 20.35 37.82 -16.45
N PHE A 348 20.54 39.01 -17.04
CA PHE A 348 20.39 40.29 -16.33
C PHE A 348 18.94 40.76 -16.21
N VAL A 349 18.03 40.21 -17.02
CA VAL A 349 16.64 40.69 -17.14
C VAL A 349 15.62 39.62 -16.75
N MET A 350 15.97 38.33 -16.85
CA MET A 350 15.06 37.23 -16.53
C MET A 350 14.59 37.23 -15.06
N ASP A 351 13.40 36.68 -14.83
CA ASP A 351 12.97 36.26 -13.50
C ASP A 351 13.75 35.00 -13.10
N SER A 352 14.54 35.11 -12.04
CA SER A 352 15.35 34.02 -11.48
C SER A 352 14.58 33.12 -10.52
N ASN A 353 13.30 33.39 -10.24
CA ASN A 353 12.46 32.56 -9.37
C ASN A 353 11.09 32.22 -10.01
N PRO A 354 11.06 31.64 -11.22
CA PRO A 354 9.83 31.24 -11.87
C PRO A 354 9.20 30.02 -11.19
N LEU A 355 7.91 29.76 -11.44
CA LEU A 355 7.32 28.49 -11.04
C LEU A 355 7.75 27.38 -11.99
N ILE A 356 8.54 26.46 -11.47
CA ILE A 356 8.96 25.23 -12.14
C ILE A 356 8.23 24.06 -11.49
N VAL A 357 7.65 23.17 -12.30
CA VAL A 357 6.97 21.95 -11.83
C VAL A 357 7.40 20.73 -12.65
N ASP A 358 7.30 19.54 -12.05
CA ASP A 358 7.60 18.27 -12.73
C ASP A 358 6.40 17.82 -13.59
N TYR A 359 6.67 17.10 -14.68
CA TYR A 359 5.70 16.52 -15.61
C TYR A 359 4.51 15.86 -14.91
N TYR A 360 4.76 15.08 -13.85
CA TYR A 360 3.73 14.31 -13.16
C TYR A 360 2.93 15.12 -12.13
N THR A 361 3.24 16.40 -11.95
CA THR A 361 2.51 17.29 -11.02
C THR A 361 1.04 17.41 -11.47
N ALA A 362 0.12 17.24 -10.53
CA ALA A 362 -1.31 17.32 -10.83
C ALA A 362 -1.73 18.75 -11.22
N ILE A 363 -2.55 18.89 -12.26
CA ILE A 363 -3.01 20.19 -12.81
C ILE A 363 -3.64 21.09 -11.74
N ASN A 364 -4.47 20.54 -10.85
CA ASN A 364 -5.09 21.30 -9.75
C ASN A 364 -4.05 21.86 -8.76
N GLU A 365 -2.97 21.11 -8.52
CA GLU A 365 -1.89 21.57 -7.65
C GLU A 365 -1.09 22.68 -8.31
N VAL A 366 -0.79 22.55 -9.61
CA VAL A 366 -0.14 23.60 -10.40
C VAL A 366 -0.97 24.87 -10.42
N ALA A 367 -2.29 24.76 -10.63
CA ALA A 367 -3.20 25.90 -10.61
C ALA A 367 -3.22 26.62 -9.25
N ARG A 368 -3.28 25.87 -8.15
CA ARG A 368 -3.19 26.46 -6.80
C ARG A 368 -1.88 27.21 -6.59
N ARG A 369 -0.74 26.65 -7.03
CA ARG A 369 0.59 27.29 -6.92
C ARG A 369 0.71 28.53 -7.82
N ALA A 370 0.09 28.52 -9.00
CA ALA A 370 0.04 29.69 -9.89
C ALA A 370 -0.77 30.83 -9.28
N MET A 371 -1.94 30.53 -8.70
CA MET A 371 -2.83 31.52 -8.09
C MET A 371 -2.32 32.09 -6.76
N SER A 372 -1.34 31.44 -6.12
CA SER A 372 -0.71 31.93 -4.88
C SER A 372 0.48 32.86 -5.10
N ARG A 373 0.81 33.21 -6.35
CA ARG A 373 1.92 34.13 -6.67
C ARG A 373 1.56 35.58 -6.35
N LYS A 374 2.59 36.43 -6.23
CA LYS A 374 2.41 37.89 -6.10
C LYS A 374 1.69 38.43 -7.35
N ASN A 375 0.87 39.49 -7.18
CA ASN A 375 0.02 40.05 -8.24
C ASN A 375 0.72 40.30 -9.58
N ASN A 376 2.00 40.69 -9.57
CA ASN A 376 2.75 40.98 -10.79
C ASN A 376 3.15 39.73 -11.60
N ASN A 377 3.09 38.53 -11.01
CA ASN A 377 3.57 37.26 -11.61
C ASN A 377 2.44 36.22 -11.77
N ILE A 378 1.18 36.61 -11.53
CA ILE A 378 0.02 35.69 -11.60
C ILE A 378 -0.19 35.17 -13.02
N TYR A 379 0.16 35.97 -14.04
CA TYR A 379 -0.01 35.63 -15.45
C TYR A 379 1.24 35.04 -16.10
N ASP A 380 2.34 34.90 -15.35
CA ASP A 380 3.59 34.38 -15.87
C ASP A 380 3.48 32.89 -16.22
N HIS A 381 4.12 32.52 -17.32
CA HIS A 381 4.17 31.13 -17.78
C HIS A 381 4.75 30.19 -16.70
N ILE A 382 4.35 28.93 -16.78
CA ILE A 382 4.80 27.86 -15.89
C ILE A 382 5.81 27.01 -16.65
N ILE A 383 6.97 26.75 -16.07
CA ILE A 383 7.99 25.90 -16.67
C ILE A 383 7.74 24.46 -16.24
N ILE A 384 7.73 23.55 -17.22
CA ILE A 384 7.55 22.12 -16.99
C ILE A 384 8.87 21.40 -17.23
N THR A 385 9.22 20.52 -16.30
CA THR A 385 10.43 19.71 -16.37
C THR A 385 10.13 18.22 -16.42
N TYR A 386 11.04 17.46 -17.00
CA TYR A 386 11.06 16.01 -16.91
C TYR A 386 12.49 15.57 -16.57
N ASN A 387 12.68 14.85 -15.47
CA ASN A 387 14.00 14.52 -14.93
C ASN A 387 14.91 15.76 -14.75
N ASN A 388 14.35 16.86 -14.25
CA ASN A 388 15.00 18.17 -14.06
C ASN A 388 15.45 18.89 -15.34
N MET A 389 15.22 18.32 -16.52
CA MET A 389 15.47 18.99 -17.80
C MET A 389 14.21 19.72 -18.27
N TYR A 390 14.41 20.82 -18.98
CA TYR A 390 13.34 21.57 -19.62
C TYR A 390 12.57 20.67 -20.59
N LEU A 391 11.25 20.67 -20.45
CA LEU A 391 10.36 19.98 -21.37
C LEU A 391 9.52 20.96 -22.19
N GLY A 392 9.08 22.05 -21.57
CA GLY A 392 8.21 23.03 -22.20
C GLY A 392 7.65 24.05 -21.22
N ILE A 393 6.75 24.90 -21.70
CA ILE A 393 6.05 25.90 -20.89
C ILE A 393 4.53 25.83 -21.08
N ILE A 394 3.81 26.37 -20.10
CA ILE A 394 2.35 26.50 -20.13
C ILE A 394 1.94 27.92 -19.72
N PRO A 395 1.18 28.63 -20.56
CA PRO A 395 0.50 29.86 -20.14
C PRO A 395 -0.57 29.57 -19.09
N VAL A 396 -0.69 30.45 -18.08
CA VAL A 396 -1.72 30.30 -17.04
C VAL A 396 -3.12 30.37 -17.62
N SER A 397 -3.34 31.14 -18.69
CA SER A 397 -4.60 31.17 -19.44
C SER A 397 -4.96 29.78 -20.00
N SER A 398 -4.02 29.07 -20.61
CA SER A 398 -4.20 27.72 -21.12
C SER A 398 -4.52 26.72 -19.99
N LEU A 399 -3.86 26.85 -18.85
CA LEU A 399 -4.13 26.06 -17.66
C LEU A 399 -5.59 26.26 -17.16
N LEU A 400 -6.05 27.50 -17.08
CA LEU A 400 -7.41 27.83 -16.63
C LEU A 400 -8.47 27.38 -17.64
N SER A 401 -8.23 27.56 -18.95
CA SER A 401 -9.11 27.06 -20.01
C SER A 401 -9.25 25.54 -19.95
N TYR A 402 -8.15 24.82 -19.73
CA TYR A 402 -8.16 23.36 -19.61
C TYR A 402 -8.99 22.89 -18.40
N ILE A 403 -8.83 23.54 -17.25
CA ILE A 403 -9.61 23.23 -16.03
C ILE A 403 -11.10 23.45 -16.29
N ASN A 404 -11.48 24.56 -16.92
CA ASN A 404 -12.88 24.84 -17.25
C ASN A 404 -13.48 23.80 -18.23
N MET A 405 -12.72 23.36 -19.24
CA MET A 405 -13.14 22.31 -20.17
C MET A 405 -13.35 20.97 -19.46
N GLN A 406 -12.50 20.61 -18.50
CA GLN A 406 -12.67 19.38 -17.71
C GLN A 406 -13.93 19.42 -16.83
N VAL A 407 -14.24 20.56 -16.21
CA VAL A 407 -15.44 20.72 -15.38
C VAL A 407 -16.71 20.60 -16.22
N CYS A 408 -16.74 21.17 -17.43
CA CYS A 408 -17.88 21.04 -18.35
C CYS A 408 -18.09 19.60 -18.84
N ASN A 409 -17.01 18.84 -19.09
CA ASN A 409 -17.09 17.45 -19.54
C ASN A 409 -17.47 16.44 -18.43
N GLN A 410 -17.45 16.85 -17.15
CA GLN A 410 -17.93 16.03 -16.03
C GLN A 410 -19.41 16.31 -15.66
N ALA A 411 -20.03 17.32 -16.28
CA ALA A 411 -21.41 17.73 -16.05
C ALA A 411 -22.43 17.15 -17.07
N ILE A 412 -21.97 16.25 -17.96
CA ILE A 412 -22.75 15.46 -18.92
C ILE A 412 -22.52 14.00 -18.59
#